data_AF-A0A399FFP2-F1
#
_entry.id   AF-A0A399FFP2-F1
#
_cell.length_a   1.000
_cell.length_b   1.000
_cell.length_c   1.000
_cell.angle_alpha   90.00
_cell.angle_beta   90.00
_cell.angle_gamma   90.00
#
_symmetry.space_group_name_H-M   'P 1'
#
loop_
_entity.id
_entity.type
_entity.pdbx_description
1 polymer ?
#
loop_
_entity_poly.entity_id
_entity_poly.type
_entity_poly.pdbx_seq_one_letter_code
_entity_poly.pdbx_strand_id
1 'polypeptide(L)'
;MNRWRTLIRHTPQLVEKLQRVNPPKLRLVVDGRVVYWALQVPKEDDLAAHARWPGMSSPSLEGWLVEMLTRFEHGWPQAEEVELLAFWPPDRLEPFARVFPKKAETGR
;
A
#
# COMPACT_ATOMS: atom_id res chain seq x y z
N MET A 1 -12.41 5.12 -12.72
CA MET A 1 -11.78 4.83 -11.41
C MET A 1 -10.27 4.87 -11.61
N ASN A 2 -9.52 5.69 -10.87
CA ASN A 2 -8.07 5.80 -11.04
C ASN A 2 -7.34 4.60 -10.41
N ARG A 3 -6.01 4.52 -10.62
CA ARG A 3 -5.18 3.38 -10.18
C ARG A 3 -5.17 3.19 -8.67
N TRP A 4 -5.16 4.30 -7.91
CA TRP A 4 -5.26 4.28 -6.46
C TRP A 4 -6.56 3.66 -5.97
N ARG A 5 -7.70 4.06 -6.55
CA ARG A 5 -9.02 3.55 -6.18
C ARG A 5 -9.17 2.06 -6.49
N THR A 6 -8.48 1.55 -7.51
CA THR A 6 -8.36 0.11 -7.74
C THR A 6 -7.61 -0.58 -6.59
N LEU A 7 -6.45 -0.08 -6.16
CA LEU A 7 -5.74 -0.64 -5.00
C LEU A 7 -6.59 -0.57 -3.73
N ILE A 8 -7.23 0.58 -3.46
CA ILE A 8 -8.08 0.80 -2.28
C ILE A 8 -9.25 -0.19 -2.25
N ARG A 9 -9.88 -0.47 -3.40
CA ARG A 9 -10.95 -1.49 -3.49
C ARG A 9 -10.45 -2.90 -3.12
N HIS A 10 -9.18 -3.19 -3.39
CA HIS A 10 -8.56 -4.48 -3.11
C HIS A 10 -7.88 -4.56 -1.73
N THR A 11 -8.05 -3.54 -0.88
CA THR A 11 -7.41 -3.50 0.44
C THR A 11 -7.66 -4.75 1.29
N PRO A 12 -8.87 -5.35 1.35
CA PRO A 12 -9.08 -6.59 2.10
C PRO A 12 -8.12 -7.71 1.70
N GLN A 13 -7.94 -7.95 0.39
CA GLN A 13 -7.02 -8.99 -0.11
C GLN A 13 -5.55 -8.61 0.11
N LEU A 14 -5.23 -7.31 0.05
CA LEU A 14 -3.89 -6.82 0.33
C LEU A 14 -3.54 -7.00 1.82
N VAL A 15 -4.49 -6.84 2.73
CA VAL A 15 -4.32 -7.06 4.16
C VAL A 15 -4.09 -8.53 4.48
N GLU A 16 -4.87 -9.44 3.91
CA GLU A 16 -4.62 -10.88 4.02
C GLU A 16 -3.22 -11.24 3.52
N LYS A 17 -2.80 -10.66 2.40
CA LYS A 17 -1.44 -10.85 1.88
C LYS A 17 -0.39 -10.25 2.81
N LEU A 18 -0.63 -9.07 3.40
CA LEU A 18 0.27 -8.44 4.37
C LEU A 18 0.45 -9.32 5.60
N GLN A 19 -0.63 -9.87 6.16
CA GLN A 19 -0.57 -10.76 7.32
C GLN A 19 0.19 -12.05 7.00
N ARG A 20 -0.03 -12.64 5.81
CA ARG A 20 0.64 -13.87 5.39
C ARG A 20 2.13 -13.67 5.08
N VAL A 21 2.47 -12.61 4.35
CA VAL A 21 3.85 -12.33 3.91
C VAL A 21 4.66 -11.67 5.04
N ASN A 22 3.97 -10.91 5.89
CA ASN A 22 4.49 -10.19 7.04
C ASN A 22 5.77 -9.37 6.74
N PRO A 23 5.77 -8.50 5.70
CA PRO A 23 6.89 -7.62 5.47
C PRO A 23 6.95 -6.53 6.54
N PRO A 24 8.14 -6.17 7.05
CA PRO A 24 8.24 -5.11 8.05
C PRO A 24 7.96 -3.75 7.43
N LYS A 25 8.18 -3.57 6.12
CA LYS A 25 8.00 -2.32 5.42
C LYS A 25 7.41 -2.51 4.03
N LEU A 26 6.72 -1.48 3.55
CA LEU A 26 6.31 -1.32 2.16
C LEU A 26 7.07 -0.17 1.51
N ARG A 27 7.53 -0.34 0.27
CA ARG A 27 8.00 0.76 -0.56
C ARG A 27 6.92 1.10 -1.59
N LEU A 28 6.72 2.39 -1.84
CA LEU A 28 5.74 2.87 -2.80
C LEU A 28 6.46 3.45 -4.02
N VAL A 29 6.09 2.94 -5.19
CA VAL A 29 6.57 3.39 -6.50
C VAL A 29 5.37 3.88 -7.30
N VAL A 30 5.51 5.06 -7.91
CA VAL A 30 4.49 5.67 -8.75
C VAL A 30 5.15 6.08 -10.06
N ASP A 31 4.61 5.60 -11.17
CA ASP A 31 5.15 5.87 -12.52
C ASP A 31 6.67 5.64 -12.61
N GLY A 32 7.14 4.55 -12.01
CA GLY A 32 8.56 4.15 -11.97
C GLY A 32 9.44 4.93 -10.99
N ARG A 33 8.88 5.86 -10.20
CA ARG A 33 9.62 6.67 -9.22
C ARG A 33 9.30 6.23 -7.80
N VAL A 34 10.33 6.06 -6.97
CA VAL A 34 10.15 5.81 -5.53
C VAL A 34 9.64 7.08 -4.88
N VAL A 35 8.36 7.09 -4.49
CA VAL A 35 7.71 8.24 -3.83
C VAL A 35 7.68 8.10 -2.31
N TYR A 36 7.83 6.87 -1.80
CA TYR A 36 8.04 6.61 -0.39
C TYR A 36 8.97 5.42 -0.19
N TRP A 37 10.05 5.64 0.55
CA TRP A 37 11.17 4.70 0.59
C TRP A 37 10.85 3.41 1.34
N ALA A 38 10.23 3.53 2.52
CA ALA A 38 10.04 2.39 3.43
C ALA A 38 8.98 2.70 4.52
N LEU A 39 7.70 2.54 4.19
CA LEU A 39 6.56 2.69 5.07
C LEU A 39 6.53 1.54 6.05
N GLN A 40 6.62 1.84 7.35
CA GLN A 40 6.51 0.81 8.39
C GLN A 40 5.12 0.20 8.36
N VAL A 41 5.04 -1.13 8.22
CA VAL A 41 3.78 -1.84 8.42
C VAL A 41 3.54 -1.93 9.93
N PRO A 42 2.43 -1.38 10.45
CA PRO A 42 2.13 -1.42 11.87
C PRO A 42 1.74 -2.84 12.28
N LYS A 43 2.10 -3.23 13.51
CA LYS A 43 1.58 -4.45 14.11
C LYS A 43 0.20 -4.18 14.70
N GLU A 44 -0.61 -5.23 14.80
CA GLU A 44 -1.94 -5.11 15.42
C GLU A 44 -1.86 -4.63 16.88
N ASP A 45 -0.84 -5.07 17.63
CA ASP A 45 -0.59 -4.58 19.00
C ASP A 45 -0.29 -3.07 19.04
N ASP A 46 0.44 -2.55 18.06
CA ASP A 46 0.77 -1.12 17.97
C ASP A 46 -0.48 -0.30 17.63
N LEU A 47 -1.33 -0.80 16.72
CA LEU A 47 -2.61 -0.19 16.38
C LEU A 47 -3.56 -0.17 17.60
N ALA A 48 -3.63 -1.28 18.33
CA ALA A 48 -4.41 -1.38 19.56
C ALA A 48 -3.88 -0.47 20.67
N ALA A 49 -2.55 -0.30 20.78
CA ALA A 49 -1.95 0.63 21.73
C ALA A 49 -2.25 2.09 21.36
N HIS A 50 -2.16 2.45 20.08
CA HIS A 50 -2.50 3.78 19.58
C HIS A 50 -3.96 4.16 19.88
N ALA A 51 -4.88 3.23 19.63
CA ALA A 51 -6.31 3.37 19.87
C ALA A 51 -6.70 3.68 21.32
N ARG A 52 -5.84 3.37 22.30
CA ARG A 52 -6.14 3.60 23.72
C ARG A 52 -6.04 5.07 24.13
N TRP A 53 -5.44 5.92 23.30
CA TRP A 53 -5.30 7.34 23.60
C TRP A 53 -6.60 8.10 23.29
N PRO A 54 -7.08 8.98 24.20
CA PRO A 54 -8.30 9.76 23.97
C PRO A 54 -8.24 10.56 22.67
N GLY A 55 -9.25 10.40 21.81
CA GLY A 55 -9.36 11.11 20.53
C GLY A 55 -8.58 10.48 19.37
N MET A 56 -7.87 9.36 19.58
CA MET A 56 -7.21 8.64 18.49
C MET A 56 -8.16 7.64 17.82
N SER A 57 -8.00 7.47 16.52
CA SER A 57 -8.67 6.40 15.79
C SER A 57 -8.05 5.04 16.14
N SER A 58 -8.84 3.97 16.01
CA SER A 58 -8.36 2.59 16.09
C SER A 58 -8.36 1.96 14.70
N PRO A 59 -7.47 2.39 13.78
CA PRO A 59 -7.48 1.81 12.45
C PRO A 59 -7.11 0.33 12.54
N SER A 60 -7.93 -0.53 11.93
CA SER A 60 -7.49 -1.87 11.58
C SER A 60 -6.31 -1.78 10.60
N LEU A 61 -5.58 -2.88 10.38
CA LEU A 61 -4.54 -2.89 9.35
C LEU A 61 -5.09 -2.49 7.97
N GLU A 62 -6.35 -2.85 7.69
CA GLU A 62 -7.09 -2.37 6.52
C GLU A 62 -7.31 -0.86 6.54
N GLY A 63 -7.85 -0.31 7.64
CA GLY A 63 -8.09 1.13 7.78
C GLY A 63 -6.81 1.94 7.61
N TRP A 64 -5.70 1.47 8.20
CA TRP A 64 -4.38 2.05 8.02
C TRP A 64 -3.94 2.05 6.55
N LEU A 65 -4.09 0.91 5.86
CA LEU A 65 -3.68 0.80 4.45
C LEU A 65 -4.55 1.71 3.56
N VAL A 66 -5.86 1.79 3.79
CA VAL A 66 -6.76 2.72 3.08
C VAL A 66 -6.35 4.16 3.31
N GLU A 67 -6.10 4.57 4.55
CA GLU A 67 -5.70 5.95 4.87
C GLU A 67 -4.40 6.30 4.14
N MET A 68 -3.41 5.41 4.21
CA MET A 68 -2.12 5.62 3.56
C MET A 68 -2.26 5.74 2.04
N LEU A 69 -3.00 4.83 1.38
CA LEU A 69 -3.24 4.89 -0.06
C LEU A 69 -4.00 6.16 -0.47
N THR A 70 -4.98 6.59 0.33
CA THR A 70 -5.73 7.83 0.09
C THR A 70 -4.83 9.06 0.21
N ARG A 71 -3.92 9.08 1.19
CA ARG A 71 -2.95 10.16 1.35
C ARG A 71 -2.01 10.27 0.14
N PHE A 72 -1.51 9.15 -0.37
CA PHE A 72 -0.66 9.16 -1.56
C PHE A 72 -1.43 9.48 -2.84
N GLU A 73 -2.69 9.05 -2.97
CA GLU A 73 -3.55 9.46 -4.08
C GLU A 73 -3.64 10.98 -4.21
N HIS A 74 -3.78 11.70 -3.09
CA HIS A 74 -3.82 13.18 -3.13
C HIS A 74 -2.52 13.81 -3.66
N GLY A 75 -1.36 13.18 -3.45
CA GLY A 75 -0.07 13.66 -3.97
C GLY A 75 0.15 13.31 -5.45
N TRP A 76 -0.44 12.21 -5.92
CA TRP A 76 -0.28 11.71 -7.30
C TRP A 76 -1.63 11.29 -7.92
N PRO A 77 -2.60 12.21 -8.06
CA PRO A 77 -3.97 11.86 -8.45
C PRO A 77 -4.08 11.29 -9.87
N GLN A 78 -3.08 11.57 -10.72
CA GLN A 78 -3.01 11.17 -12.13
C GLN A 78 -2.01 10.02 -12.38
N ALA A 79 -1.60 9.30 -11.34
CA ALA A 79 -0.70 8.15 -11.49
C ALA A 79 -1.29 7.12 -12.48
N GLU A 80 -0.49 6.75 -13.48
CA GLU A 80 -0.85 5.71 -14.45
C GLU A 80 -0.44 4.33 -13.96
N GLU A 81 0.59 4.29 -13.12
CA GLU A 81 1.07 3.09 -12.45
C GLU A 81 1.32 3.33 -10.96
N VAL A 82 0.83 2.42 -10.13
CA VAL A 82 1.12 2.38 -8.70
C VAL A 82 1.58 0.98 -8.31
N GLU A 83 2.71 0.90 -7.64
CA GLU A 83 3.30 -0.34 -7.16
C GLU A 83 3.67 -0.25 -5.67
N LEU A 84 3.25 -1.26 -4.92
CA LEU A 84 3.72 -1.58 -3.59
C LEU A 84 4.76 -2.69 -3.70
N LEU A 85 5.89 -2.50 -3.05
CA LEU A 85 6.94 -3.49 -2.90
C LEU A 85 7.08 -3.87 -1.43
N ALA A 86 7.13 -5.16 -1.12
CA ALA A 86 7.46 -5.65 0.19
C ALA A 86 8.97 -5.50 0.42
N PHE A 87 9.36 -4.88 1.52
CA PHE A 87 10.74 -4.55 1.81
C PHE A 87 11.18 -5.12 3.15
N TRP A 88 12.19 -5.99 3.12
CA TRP A 88 12.93 -6.48 4.28
C TRP A 88 14.36 -5.90 4.20
N PRO A 89 14.69 -4.89 5.03
CA PRO A 89 16.03 -4.33 5.05
C PRO A 89 17.12 -5.39 5.33
N PRO A 90 18.33 -5.22 4.78
CA PRO A 90 18.78 -4.05 4.01
C PRO A 90 18.41 -4.09 2.51
N ASP A 91 18.23 -5.25 1.91
CA ASP A 91 18.36 -5.45 0.46
C ASP A 91 17.23 -6.26 -0.20
N ARG A 92 16.39 -6.94 0.59
CA ARG A 92 15.33 -7.79 0.03
C ARG A 92 14.08 -6.97 -0.30
N LEU A 93 13.82 -6.82 -1.59
CA LEU A 93 12.68 -6.10 -2.14
C LEU A 93 11.92 -7.00 -3.11
N GLU A 94 10.62 -7.17 -2.89
CA GLU A 94 9.78 -8.06 -3.70
C GLU A 94 8.48 -7.39 -4.14
N PRO A 95 7.95 -7.70 -5.35
CA PRO A 95 6.65 -7.20 -5.78
C PRO A 95 5.52 -7.60 -4.83
N PHE A 96 4.80 -6.61 -4.30
CA PHE A 96 3.68 -6.85 -3.39
C PHE A 96 2.33 -6.65 -4.08
N ALA A 97 2.10 -5.51 -4.71
CA ALA A 97 0.90 -5.24 -5.48
C ALA A 97 1.20 -4.19 -6.54
N ARG A 98 0.55 -4.28 -7.70
CA ARG A 98 0.75 -3.30 -8.77
C ARG A 98 -0.53 -3.12 -9.55
N VAL A 99 -0.84 -1.88 -9.89
CA VAL A 99 -1.94 -1.53 -10.80
C VAL A 99 -1.36 -0.67 -11.92
N PHE A 100 -1.53 -1.14 -13.15
CA PHE A 100 -1.03 -0.52 -14.37
C PHE A 100 -2.09 -0.68 -15.48
N PRO A 101 -2.05 0.10 -16.57
CA PRO A 101 -2.92 -0.14 -17.71
C PRO A 101 -2.65 -1.54 -18.28
N LYS A 102 -3.71 -2.36 -18.43
CA LYS A 102 -3.62 -3.49 -19.34
C LYS A 102 -3.28 -2.92 -20.71
N LYS A 103 -2.11 -3.26 -21.27
CA LYS A 103 -1.86 -3.01 -22.70
C LYS A 103 -3.02 -3.66 -23.46
N ALA A 104 -3.70 -2.88 -24.31
CA ALA A 104 -4.56 -3.49 -25.31
C ALA A 104 -3.67 -4.46 -26.09
N GLU A 105 -4.04 -5.74 -26.11
CA GLU A 105 -3.42 -6.70 -27.01
C GLU A 105 -3.73 -6.21 -28.43
N THR A 106 -2.80 -5.46 -29.03
CA THR A 106 -2.77 -5.28 -30.47
C THR A 106 -2.37 -6.63 -31.04
N GLY A 107 -3.37 -7.48 -31.27
CA GLY A 107 -3.24 -8.70 -32.03
C GLY A 107 -2.63 -8.40 -33.39
N ARG A 108 -1.57 -9.13 -33.71
CA ARG A 108 -1.02 -9.26 -35.06
C ARG A 108 -1.96 -10.06 -35.95
#